data_AF-A0A847GPA7-F1
#
_entry.id   AF-A0A847GPA7-F1
#
_cell.length_a   1.000
_cell.length_b   1.000
_cell.length_c   1.000
_cell.angle_alpha   90.00
_cell.angle_beta   90.00
_cell.angle_gamma   90.00
#
_symmetry.space_group_name_H-M   'P 1'
#
loop_
_entity.id
_entity.type
_entity.pdbx_description
1 polymer ?
#
loop_
_entity_poly.entity_id
_entity_poly.type
_entity_poly.pdbx_seq_one_letter_code
_entity_poly.pdbx_strand_id
1 'polypeptide(L)'
;MLCSHPPLSLPEFSRGVWGTASGKCTGRGMPRDHVIRLRGPWEYRAWASPSAVAGRITLPADWGSTLGPDFRGRVAYRRRFGCPTGLEPGDRVDLVIDRVDALGSVRLNDEPLGDIPVGGQAWRCDVTRRLGRRNELTVEVELPRVRDGEPPPARPGREGLPGGLVGEVRLEIFRVAGDAR
;
A
#
# COMPACT_ATOMS: atom_id res chain seq x y z
N MET A 1 -7.54 -68.86 -11.58
CA MET A 1 -8.36 -68.16 -10.57
C MET A 1 -7.72 -66.80 -10.33
N LEU A 2 -8.49 -65.76 -10.63
CA LEU A 2 -8.10 -64.36 -10.66
C LEU A 2 -8.05 -63.78 -9.25
N CYS A 3 -7.04 -62.97 -8.94
CA CYS A 3 -7.12 -61.86 -7.99
C CYS A 3 -6.15 -60.76 -8.46
N SER A 4 -6.63 -59.96 -9.41
CA SER A 4 -6.03 -58.73 -9.89
C SER A 4 -5.96 -57.71 -8.76
N HIS A 5 -4.78 -57.21 -8.41
CA HIS A 5 -4.62 -56.01 -7.58
C HIS A 5 -4.41 -54.79 -8.48
N PRO A 6 -5.18 -53.70 -8.30
CA PRO A 6 -5.04 -52.49 -9.09
C PRO A 6 -3.82 -51.65 -8.65
N PRO A 7 -3.27 -50.81 -9.54
CA PRO A 7 -2.18 -49.88 -9.18
C PRO A 7 -2.70 -48.72 -8.32
N LEU A 8 -1.87 -48.27 -7.38
CA LEU A 8 -2.10 -47.10 -6.53
C LEU A 8 -2.18 -45.83 -7.38
N SER A 9 -3.36 -45.21 -7.37
CA SER A 9 -3.64 -43.92 -8.00
C SER A 9 -2.83 -42.79 -7.38
N LEU A 10 -2.06 -42.10 -8.22
CA LEU A 10 -1.58 -40.74 -7.93
C LEU A 10 -2.80 -39.82 -7.78
N PRO A 11 -2.81 -38.86 -6.84
CA PRO A 11 -3.86 -37.86 -6.80
C PRO A 11 -3.79 -37.01 -8.08
N GLU A 12 -4.88 -37.04 -8.85
CA GLU A 12 -5.13 -36.11 -9.93
C GLU A 12 -4.94 -34.68 -9.43
N PHE A 13 -3.96 -33.98 -10.02
CA PHE A 13 -3.89 -32.53 -9.99
C PHE A 13 -5.19 -32.02 -10.60
N SER A 14 -6.14 -31.65 -9.73
CA SER A 14 -7.35 -30.99 -10.13
C SER A 14 -6.95 -29.73 -10.89
N ARG A 15 -7.13 -29.77 -12.22
CA ARG A 15 -7.07 -28.61 -13.11
C ARG A 15 -8.23 -27.71 -12.72
N GLY A 16 -8.01 -26.95 -11.65
CA GLY A 16 -8.83 -25.82 -11.28
C GLY A 16 -8.82 -24.86 -12.45
N VAL A 17 -9.95 -24.84 -13.14
CA VAL A 17 -10.31 -23.85 -14.15
C VAL A 17 -10.00 -22.47 -13.55
N TRP A 18 -8.96 -21.82 -14.05
CA TRP A 18 -8.79 -20.38 -13.87
C TRP A 18 -9.95 -19.75 -14.63
N GLY A 19 -11.07 -19.58 -13.95
CA GLY A 19 -12.12 -18.67 -14.38
C GLY A 19 -11.48 -17.28 -14.41
N THR A 20 -11.01 -16.88 -15.58
CA THR A 20 -10.78 -15.48 -15.91
C THR A 20 -12.14 -14.79 -15.88
N ALA A 21 -12.62 -14.48 -14.68
CA ALA A 21 -13.63 -13.46 -14.49
C ALA A 21 -12.95 -12.11 -14.71
N SER A 22 -12.65 -11.82 -15.98
CA SER A 22 -12.49 -10.46 -16.46
C SER A 22 -13.88 -9.83 -16.37
N GLY A 23 -14.25 -9.45 -15.15
CA GLY A 23 -15.36 -8.52 -14.93
C GLY A 23 -14.93 -7.17 -15.46
N LYS A 24 -15.11 -6.95 -16.76
CA LYS A 24 -15.18 -5.60 -17.34
C LYS A 24 -16.42 -4.93 -16.74
N CYS A 25 -16.29 -4.36 -15.56
CA CYS A 25 -17.21 -3.33 -15.09
C CYS A 25 -16.89 -2.07 -15.90
N THR A 26 -17.51 -1.95 -17.07
CA THR A 26 -17.60 -0.69 -17.81
C THR A 26 -18.53 0.26 -17.07
N GLY A 27 -18.11 0.70 -15.88
CA GLY A 27 -18.63 1.92 -15.30
C GLY A 27 -17.98 3.07 -16.06
N ARG A 28 -18.79 3.94 -16.66
CA ARG A 28 -18.38 5.28 -17.09
C ARG A 28 -17.47 5.82 -15.99
N GLY A 29 -16.17 6.01 -16.28
CA GLY A 29 -15.19 6.33 -15.24
C GLY A 29 -15.69 7.53 -14.45
N MET A 30 -16.05 7.33 -13.18
CA MET A 30 -16.55 8.42 -12.36
C MET A 30 -15.49 9.52 -12.38
N PRO A 31 -15.85 10.76 -12.72
CA PRO A 31 -14.90 11.85 -12.70
C PRO A 31 -14.31 11.99 -11.30
N ARG A 32 -13.01 12.26 -11.26
CA ARG A 32 -12.30 12.59 -10.01
C ARG A 32 -12.65 14.02 -9.66
N ASP A 33 -13.41 14.20 -8.60
CA ASP A 33 -13.88 15.52 -8.20
C ASP A 33 -12.86 16.23 -7.32
N HIS A 34 -12.30 15.54 -6.32
CA HIS A 34 -11.42 16.16 -5.32
C HIS A 34 -10.23 15.28 -4.98
N VAL A 35 -9.10 15.94 -4.73
CA VAL A 35 -7.88 15.31 -4.24
C VAL A 35 -7.46 15.95 -2.92
N ILE A 36 -7.42 15.15 -1.85
CA ILE A 36 -6.93 15.58 -0.55
C ILE A 36 -5.54 15.01 -0.35
N ARG A 37 -4.53 15.87 -0.30
CA ARG A 37 -3.13 15.47 -0.13
C ARG A 37 -2.77 15.37 1.34
N LEU A 38 -2.28 14.22 1.77
CA LEU A 38 -1.86 13.98 3.15
C LEU A 38 -0.38 14.37 3.35
N ARG A 39 -0.01 15.62 3.02
CA ARG A 39 1.39 16.11 3.11
C ARG A 39 1.84 16.46 4.52
N GLY A 40 0.92 16.99 5.33
CA GLY A 40 1.18 17.54 6.67
C GLY A 40 1.85 16.53 7.61
N PRO A 41 2.43 16.99 8.73
CA PRO A 41 3.49 16.25 9.40
C PRO A 41 3.05 14.84 9.75
N TRP A 42 3.80 13.88 9.23
CA TRP A 42 3.75 12.47 9.58
C TRP A 42 4.66 12.25 10.77
N GLU A 43 4.24 11.39 11.68
CA GLU A 43 5.12 10.84 12.69
C GLU A 43 5.86 9.66 12.05
N TYR A 44 7.16 9.53 12.29
CA TYR A 44 7.89 8.33 11.92
C TYR A 44 8.49 7.66 13.14
N ARG A 45 8.62 6.34 13.08
CA ARG A 45 9.37 5.53 14.04
C ARG A 45 10.21 4.51 13.27
N ALA A 46 11.52 4.58 13.45
CA ALA A 46 12.46 3.63 12.90
C ALA A 46 12.95 2.68 13.98
N TRP A 47 12.94 1.38 13.68
CA TRP A 47 13.55 0.38 14.56
C TRP A 47 15.02 0.23 14.18
N ALA A 48 15.84 1.15 14.67
CA ALA A 48 17.30 1.04 14.63
C ALA A 48 17.79 0.33 15.90
N SER A 49 18.83 -0.50 15.80
CA SER A 49 19.55 -1.01 16.97
C SER A 49 20.60 0.02 17.40
N PRO A 50 20.78 0.35 18.70
CA PRO A 50 20.14 -0.24 19.89
C PRO A 50 18.85 0.45 20.35
N SER A 51 18.37 1.50 19.68
CA SER A 51 17.19 2.26 20.13
C SER A 51 16.36 2.79 18.97
N ALA A 52 15.03 2.77 19.16
CA ALA A 52 14.10 3.31 18.18
C ALA A 52 14.25 4.83 18.06
N VAL A 53 14.39 5.32 16.83
CA VAL A 53 14.44 6.75 16.51
C VAL A 53 13.05 7.18 16.05
N ALA A 54 12.54 8.29 16.56
CA ALA A 54 11.24 8.82 16.18
C ALA A 54 11.29 10.33 15.97
N GLY A 55 10.39 10.84 15.12
CA GLY A 55 10.32 12.26 14.82
C GLY A 55 9.13 12.60 13.94
N ARG A 56 9.16 13.80 13.34
CA ARG A 56 8.17 14.26 12.36
C ARG A 56 8.81 14.53 11.02
N ILE A 57 8.07 14.26 9.94
CA ILE A 57 8.52 14.46 8.57
C ILE A 57 7.35 14.90 7.69
N THR A 58 7.63 15.73 6.70
CA THR A 58 6.64 16.08 5.64
C THR A 58 6.90 15.15 4.46
N LEU A 59 5.84 14.58 3.91
CA LEU A 59 5.94 13.66 2.77
C LEU A 59 5.48 14.33 1.48
N PRO A 60 6.00 13.93 0.30
CA PRO A 60 6.96 12.85 0.05
C PRO A 60 8.38 13.15 0.55
N ALA A 61 9.04 12.16 1.14
CA ALA A 61 10.45 12.26 1.56
C ALA A 61 11.09 10.87 1.75
N ASP A 62 12.41 10.80 1.57
CA ASP A 62 13.21 9.69 2.07
C ASP A 62 13.66 9.95 3.53
N TRP A 63 14.16 8.90 4.20
CA TRP A 63 14.63 9.01 5.57
C TRP A 63 16.11 9.41 5.71
N GLY A 64 16.80 9.75 4.62
CA GLY A 64 18.26 9.96 4.64
C GLY A 64 18.69 11.11 5.54
N SER A 65 17.92 12.20 5.57
CA SER A 65 18.19 13.37 6.42
C SER A 65 17.91 13.13 7.91
N THR A 66 17.08 12.13 8.25
CA THR A 66 16.66 11.86 9.63
C THR A 66 17.32 10.63 10.25
N LEU A 67 17.59 9.59 9.45
CA LEU A 67 18.18 8.32 9.89
C LEU A 67 19.58 8.08 9.31
N GLY A 68 20.05 8.93 8.39
CA GLY A 68 21.30 8.76 7.67
C GLY A 68 21.11 8.02 6.33
N PRO A 69 21.97 8.29 5.34
CA PRO A 69 21.83 7.74 3.98
C PRO A 69 22.01 6.21 3.92
N ASP A 70 22.78 5.66 4.86
CA ASP A 70 23.10 4.24 4.93
C ASP A 70 22.13 3.44 5.80
N PHE A 71 21.09 4.08 6.35
CA PHE A 71 20.10 3.35 7.14
C PHE A 71 19.38 2.29 6.30
N ARG A 72 19.36 1.07 6.84
CA ARG A 72 18.66 -0.11 6.29
C ARG A 72 17.88 -0.75 7.43
N GLY A 73 16.57 -0.87 7.25
CA GLY A 73 15.65 -1.36 8.25
C GLY A 73 14.21 -0.93 7.94
N ARG A 74 13.37 -1.01 8.96
CA ARG A 74 11.94 -0.70 8.88
C ARG A 74 11.62 0.64 9.54
N VAL A 75 10.78 1.43 8.88
CA VAL A 75 10.26 2.70 9.36
C VAL A 75 8.74 2.70 9.23
N ALA A 76 8.03 2.93 10.33
CA ALA A 76 6.59 3.15 10.33
C ALA A 76 6.30 4.65 10.26
N TYR A 77 5.54 5.06 9.25
CA TYR A 77 5.00 6.41 9.10
C TYR A 77 3.53 6.42 9.52
N ARG A 78 3.13 7.39 10.33
CA ARG A 78 1.78 7.51 10.85
C ARG A 78 1.20 8.91 10.66
N ARG A 79 -0.04 8.97 10.19
CA ARG A 79 -0.78 10.22 10.04
C ARG A 79 -2.24 10.07 10.46
N ARG A 80 -2.69 11.01 11.28
CA ARG A 80 -4.11 11.16 11.61
C ARG A 80 -4.78 12.14 10.67
N PHE A 81 -6.00 11.84 10.25
CA PHE A 81 -6.81 12.70 9.39
C PHE A 81 -8.32 12.52 9.70
N GLY A 82 -9.13 13.52 9.38
CA GLY A 82 -10.59 13.43 9.52
C GLY A 82 -11.23 12.74 8.32
N CYS A 83 -12.49 12.34 8.45
CA CYS A 83 -13.28 11.97 7.27
C CYS A 83 -13.45 13.18 6.34
N PRO A 84 -13.28 13.05 5.01
CA PRO A 84 -13.66 14.10 4.07
C PRO A 84 -15.10 14.56 4.31
N THR A 85 -15.34 15.87 4.21
CA THR A 85 -16.67 16.45 4.42
C THR A 85 -17.49 16.43 3.13
N GLY A 86 -18.82 16.36 3.27
CA GLY A 86 -19.74 16.41 2.12
C GLY A 86 -19.70 15.16 1.24
N LEU A 87 -19.39 13.99 1.83
CA LEU A 87 -19.56 12.70 1.16
C LEU A 87 -21.05 12.33 1.14
N GLU A 88 -21.59 12.03 -0.04
CA GLU A 88 -22.95 11.57 -0.23
C GLU A 88 -23.04 10.03 -0.28
N PRO A 89 -24.21 9.43 -0.02
CA PRO A 89 -24.43 8.02 -0.26
C PRO A 89 -24.13 7.66 -1.72
N GLY A 90 -23.06 6.88 -1.93
CA GLY A 90 -22.62 6.43 -3.25
C GLY A 90 -21.27 7.02 -3.69
N ASP A 91 -20.79 8.07 -3.01
CA ASP A 91 -19.43 8.57 -3.23
C ASP A 91 -18.40 7.48 -2.90
N ARG A 92 -17.28 7.53 -3.62
CA ARG A 92 -16.15 6.62 -3.43
C ARG A 92 -14.90 7.39 -3.06
N VAL A 93 -14.16 6.87 -2.09
CA VAL A 93 -12.87 7.40 -1.66
C VAL A 93 -11.79 6.34 -1.83
N ASP A 94 -10.83 6.61 -2.72
CA ASP A 94 -9.64 5.79 -2.86
C ASP A 94 -8.46 6.41 -2.09
N LEU A 95 -7.80 5.62 -1.27
CA LEU A 95 -6.47 5.94 -0.75
C LEU A 95 -5.43 5.58 -1.81
N VAL A 96 -4.58 6.55 -2.15
CA VAL A 96 -3.53 6.38 -3.15
C VAL A 96 -2.17 6.70 -2.56
N ILE A 97 -1.22 5.79 -2.77
CA ILE A 97 0.19 5.96 -2.43
C ILE A 97 0.98 5.77 -3.71
N ASP A 98 1.60 6.83 -4.21
CA ASP A 98 2.27 6.78 -5.51
C ASP A 98 3.51 5.89 -5.49
N ARG A 99 4.31 5.95 -4.41
CA ARG A 99 5.56 5.23 -4.35
C ARG A 99 6.10 5.11 -2.92
N VAL A 100 6.59 3.92 -2.59
CA VAL A 100 7.49 3.64 -1.46
C VAL A 100 8.83 3.16 -1.97
N ASP A 101 9.82 3.18 -1.10
CA ASP A 101 11.14 2.66 -1.38
C ASP A 101 11.71 1.96 -0.14
N ALA A 102 11.85 0.63 -0.06
CA ALA A 102 11.72 -0.35 -1.13
C ALA A 102 10.41 -1.18 -1.06
N LEU A 103 10.11 -1.72 0.11
CA LEU A 103 8.92 -2.55 0.36
C LEU A 103 7.97 -1.79 1.26
N GLY A 104 6.66 -1.84 1.02
CA GLY A 104 5.71 -1.14 1.87
C GLY A 104 4.44 -1.91 2.15
N SER A 105 3.87 -1.69 3.33
CA SER A 105 2.57 -2.22 3.75
C SER A 105 1.70 -1.11 4.34
N VAL A 106 0.39 -1.24 4.17
CA VAL A 106 -0.56 -0.17 4.48
C VAL A 106 -1.61 -0.66 5.47
N ARG A 107 -1.85 0.14 6.52
CA ARG A 107 -2.93 -0.05 7.49
C ARG A 107 -3.75 1.23 7.65
N LEU A 108 -5.07 1.08 7.76
CA LEU A 108 -5.99 2.17 8.08
C LEU A 108 -6.81 1.76 9.29
N ASN A 109 -6.79 2.58 10.35
CA ASN A 109 -7.50 2.30 11.61
C ASN A 109 -7.14 0.90 12.15
N ASP A 110 -5.84 0.56 12.12
CA ASP A 110 -5.27 -0.74 12.46
C ASP A 110 -5.67 -1.93 11.55
N GLU A 111 -6.56 -1.72 10.57
CA GLU A 111 -6.95 -2.74 9.58
C GLU A 111 -5.92 -2.81 8.42
N PRO A 112 -5.37 -3.99 8.09
CA PRO A 112 -4.48 -4.16 6.94
C PRO A 112 -5.22 -3.96 5.62
N LEU A 113 -4.68 -3.09 4.77
CA LEU A 113 -5.18 -2.84 3.41
C LEU A 113 -4.39 -3.60 2.34
N GLY A 114 -3.18 -4.06 2.66
CA GLY A 114 -2.31 -4.86 1.80
C GLY A 114 -0.92 -4.25 1.60
N ASP A 115 -0.14 -4.90 0.75
CA ASP A 115 1.23 -4.51 0.41
C ASP A 115 1.29 -3.65 -0.86
N ILE A 116 2.26 -2.74 -0.91
CA ILE A 116 2.53 -1.86 -2.05
C ILE A 116 3.42 -2.62 -3.04
N PRO A 117 3.00 -2.78 -4.30
CA PRO A 117 3.77 -3.53 -5.28
C PRO A 117 5.11 -2.86 -5.56
N VAL A 118 6.14 -3.70 -5.70
CA VAL A 118 7.47 -3.28 -6.15
C VAL A 118 7.38 -2.87 -7.63
N GLY A 119 8.18 -1.89 -8.06
CA GLY A 119 8.24 -1.50 -9.47
C GLY A 119 7.56 -0.17 -9.84
N GLY A 120 7.14 0.62 -8.85
CA GLY A 120 6.82 2.05 -9.03
C GLY A 120 5.41 2.34 -9.55
N GLN A 121 4.52 1.36 -9.60
CA GLN A 121 3.09 1.60 -9.80
C GLN A 121 2.46 2.15 -8.50
N ALA A 122 1.59 3.14 -8.64
CA ALA A 122 0.82 3.67 -7.52
C ALA A 122 -0.11 2.59 -6.94
N TRP A 123 -0.04 2.39 -5.63
CA TRP A 123 -0.97 1.54 -4.89
C TRP A 123 -2.27 2.28 -4.64
N ARG A 124 -3.40 1.59 -4.80
CA ARG A 124 -4.75 2.15 -4.65
C ARG A 124 -5.65 1.19 -3.90
N CYS A 125 -6.47 1.70 -2.99
CA CYS A 125 -7.47 0.92 -2.27
C CYS A 125 -8.73 1.76 -2.01
N ASP A 126 -9.90 1.18 -2.27
CA ASP A 126 -11.18 1.77 -1.84
C ASP A 126 -11.28 1.68 -0.32
N VAL A 127 -11.35 2.85 0.32
CA VAL A 127 -11.43 2.97 1.79
C VAL A 127 -12.78 3.54 2.24
N THR A 128 -13.74 3.72 1.32
CA THR A 128 -15.03 4.39 1.57
C THR A 128 -15.73 3.86 2.83
N ARG A 129 -15.80 2.54 2.97
CA ARG A 129 -16.48 1.87 4.10
C ARG A 129 -15.61 1.71 5.36
N ARG A 130 -14.33 2.06 5.28
CA ARG A 130 -13.33 1.94 6.36
C ARG A 130 -13.05 3.27 7.05
N LEU A 131 -13.55 4.38 6.48
CA LEU A 131 -13.36 5.72 7.04
C LEU A 131 -14.29 5.94 8.24
N GLY A 132 -13.68 6.23 9.38
CA GLY A 132 -14.36 6.77 10.55
C GLY A 132 -14.29 8.30 10.61
N ARG A 133 -14.88 8.90 11.65
CA ARG A 133 -14.78 10.35 11.90
C ARG A 133 -13.33 10.82 12.10
N ARG A 134 -12.52 9.97 12.73
CA ARG A 134 -11.08 10.15 12.94
C ARG A 134 -10.40 8.90 12.41
N ASN A 135 -9.42 9.09 11.55
CA ASN A 135 -8.69 8.03 10.90
C ASN A 135 -7.21 8.10 11.24
N GLU A 136 -6.57 6.94 11.32
CA GLU A 136 -5.13 6.79 11.43
C GLU A 136 -4.61 5.92 10.28
N LEU A 137 -3.79 6.51 9.43
CA LEU A 137 -3.09 5.81 8.36
C LEU A 137 -1.67 5.50 8.82
N THR A 138 -1.31 4.23 8.74
CA THR A 138 0.05 3.74 8.98
C THR A 138 0.59 3.12 7.70
N VAL A 139 1.77 3.60 7.27
CA VAL A 139 2.52 3.03 6.15
C VAL A 139 3.86 2.57 6.71
N GLU A 140 4.10 1.27 6.69
CA GLU A 140 5.43 0.74 7.00
C GLU A 140 6.24 0.63 5.73
N VAL A 141 7.48 1.11 5.77
CA VAL A 141 8.43 0.99 4.68
C VAL A 141 9.66 0.28 5.18
N GLU A 142 10.11 -0.73 4.44
CA GLU A 142 11.31 -1.50 4.73
C GLU A 142 12.29 -1.43 3.57
N LEU A 143 13.54 -1.13 3.91
CA LEU A 143 14.69 -1.31 3.04
C LEU A 143 15.60 -2.34 3.69
N PRO A 144 15.51 -3.62 3.28
CA PRO A 144 16.26 -4.69 3.91
C PRO A 144 17.76 -4.48 3.75
N ARG A 145 18.54 -5.00 4.71
CA ARG A 145 19.97 -5.19 4.53
C ARG A 145 20.17 -6.34 3.55
N VAL A 146 20.83 -6.06 2.43
CA VAL A 146 21.20 -7.09 1.47
C VAL A 146 22.20 -8.02 2.15
N ARG A 147 21.87 -9.30 2.23
CA ARG A 147 22.78 -10.34 2.71
C ARG A 147 23.60 -10.88 1.55
N ASP A 148 24.77 -11.42 1.84
CA ASP A 148 25.60 -12.06 0.82
C ASP A 148 24.80 -13.15 0.10
N GLY A 149 24.73 -13.06 -1.23
CA GLY A 149 24.03 -14.02 -2.08
C GLY A 149 22.53 -13.76 -2.32
N GLU A 150 21.90 -12.80 -1.63
CA GLU A 150 20.53 -12.39 -1.91
C GLU A 150 20.49 -11.20 -2.89
N PRO A 151 19.65 -11.24 -3.95
CA PRO A 151 19.49 -10.09 -4.81
C PRO A 151 18.86 -8.93 -4.02
N PRO A 152 19.34 -7.68 -4.20
CA PRO A 152 18.70 -6.53 -3.59
C PRO A 152 17.25 -6.40 -4.08
N PRO A 153 16.35 -5.80 -3.28
CA PRO A 153 15.00 -5.50 -3.75
C PRO A 153 15.06 -4.60 -4.99
N ALA A 154 14.12 -4.80 -5.92
CA ALA A 154 14.04 -3.99 -7.13
C ALA A 154 13.66 -2.54 -6.79
N ARG A 155 14.56 -1.60 -7.10
CA ARG A 155 14.43 -0.17 -6.74
C ARG A 155 14.75 0.72 -7.94
N PRO A 156 14.00 0.63 -9.05
CA PRO A 156 14.37 1.24 -10.33
C PRO A 156 14.65 2.73 -10.19
N GLY A 157 15.91 3.12 -10.44
CA GLY A 157 16.39 4.50 -10.38
C GLY A 157 16.64 5.06 -8.98
N ARG A 158 16.67 4.19 -7.95
CA ARG A 158 16.90 4.54 -6.54
C ARG A 158 17.82 3.56 -5.80
N GLU A 159 18.59 2.76 -6.53
CA GLU A 159 19.39 1.65 -6.00
C GLU A 159 20.36 2.10 -4.89
N GLY A 160 20.99 3.28 -5.06
CA GLY A 160 21.92 3.87 -4.08
C GLY A 160 21.31 4.89 -3.12
N LEU A 161 20.00 5.13 -3.18
CA LEU A 161 19.35 6.15 -2.37
C LEU A 161 18.78 5.60 -1.05
N PRO A 162 18.50 6.47 -0.06
CA PRO A 162 17.76 6.06 1.12
C PRO A 162 16.33 5.69 0.76
N GLY A 163 15.76 4.78 1.56
CA GLY A 163 14.35 4.40 1.44
C GLY A 163 13.41 5.43 2.06
N GLY A 164 12.11 5.16 1.97
CA GLY A 164 11.06 5.96 2.58
C GLY A 164 9.77 6.01 1.77
N LEU A 165 8.88 6.90 2.19
CA LEU A 165 7.62 7.17 1.52
C LEU A 165 7.82 8.34 0.54
N VAL A 166 8.42 7.99 -0.60
CA VAL A 166 8.97 8.94 -1.59
C VAL A 166 7.96 9.44 -2.62
N GLY A 167 6.74 8.87 -2.64
CA GLY A 167 5.62 9.32 -3.46
C GLY A 167 4.55 10.06 -2.65
N GLU A 168 3.64 10.74 -3.35
CA GLU A 168 2.52 11.42 -2.69
C GLU A 168 1.54 10.41 -2.08
N VAL A 169 1.02 10.75 -0.90
CA VAL A 169 -0.10 10.07 -0.27
C VAL A 169 -1.31 10.97 -0.33
N ARG A 170 -2.42 10.47 -0.88
CA ARG A 170 -3.64 11.26 -1.08
C ARG A 170 -4.90 10.41 -0.97
N LEU A 171 -6.02 11.09 -0.75
CA LEU A 171 -7.35 10.58 -1.00
C LEU A 171 -7.83 11.14 -2.33
N GLU A 172 -8.31 10.27 -3.21
CA GLU A 172 -9.05 10.63 -4.43
C GLU A 172 -10.53 10.39 -4.17
N ILE A 173 -11.36 11.42 -4.34
CA ILE A 173 -12.81 11.37 -4.12
C ILE A 173 -13.49 11.39 -5.48
N PHE A 174 -14.34 10.40 -5.70
CA PHE A 174 -15.18 10.23 -6.87
C PHE A 174 -16.61 10.39 -6.42
N ARG A 175 -17.29 11.42 -6.93
CA ARG A 175 -18.70 11.61 -6.59
C ARG A 175 -19.59 10.88 -7.57
N VAL A 176 -20.74 10.48 -7.07
CA VAL A 176 -21.84 10.10 -7.96
C VAL A 176 -22.24 11.35 -8.72
N ALA A 177 -22.40 11.25 -10.04
CA ALA A 177 -23.02 12.32 -10.79
C ALA A 177 -24.44 12.49 -10.25
N GLY A 178 -24.69 13.56 -9.50
CA GLY A 178 -26.03 13.84 -8.99
C GLY A 178 -26.99 13.88 -10.16
N ASP A 179 -28.10 13.14 -10.06
CA ASP A 179 -29.24 13.36 -10.94
C ASP A 179 -29.61 14.84 -10.78
N ALA A 180 -29.37 15.63 -11.84
CA ALA A 180 -29.76 17.02 -11.90
C ALA A 180 -31.26 17.07 -11.65
N ARG A 181 -31.64 17.56 -10.47
CA ARG A 181 -33.04 17.70 -10.06
C ARG A 181 -33.68 18.91 -10.75
#